data_AF-A0A353V9K3-F1
#
_entry.id   AF-A0A353V9K3-F1
#
_cell.length_a   1.000
_cell.length_b   1.000
_cell.length_c   1.000
_cell.angle_alpha   90.00
_cell.angle_beta   90.00
_cell.angle_gamma   90.00
#
_symmetry.space_group_name_H-M   'P 1'
#
loop_
_entity.id
_entity.type
_entity.pdbx_description
1 polymer ?
#
loop_
_entity_poly.entity_id
_entity_poly.type
_entity_poly.pdbx_seq_one_letter_code
_entity_poly.pdbx_strand_id
1 'polypeptide(L)'
;MQPAEEGAVQPKRVTPETRGRDWPVAALAAAGLAISTYLTATKLAGGTLLFCETGTGCDIVQASRYAVFLGAPTAAWGATLYAAVLVLALTGLAPRRWLGAFVLAVAAVAFSAYMTWLSLFELRAVCPWCLVDAGIAVALLVVLLVRRPAARGRRAATRPARLVGIGLLTALVTVVFAAGVFTAGAPSGDAGYQEALARHLKASGAIFYGAFW
;
A
#
# COMPACT_ATOMS: atom_id res chain seq x y z
N MET A 1 -3.44 27.88 -68.78
CA MET A 1 -2.97 28.59 -67.58
C MET A 1 -4.11 28.57 -66.56
N GLN A 2 -4.08 27.64 -65.62
CA GLN A 2 -4.99 27.54 -64.46
C GLN A 2 -4.11 27.59 -63.20
N PRO A 3 -4.45 28.40 -62.19
CA PRO A 3 -3.64 28.52 -60.99
C PRO A 3 -3.88 27.35 -60.02
N ALA A 4 -2.82 27.09 -59.26
CA ALA A 4 -2.59 26.07 -58.25
C ALA A 4 -3.76 25.74 -57.31
N GLU A 5 -4.00 24.45 -57.13
CA GLU A 5 -4.75 23.92 -55.98
C GLU A 5 -3.89 24.07 -54.71
N GLU A 6 -4.25 25.02 -53.87
CA GLU A 6 -3.70 25.17 -52.51
C GLU A 6 -4.16 23.98 -51.66
N GLY A 7 -3.27 22.98 -51.55
CA GLY A 7 -3.39 21.89 -50.58
C GLY A 7 -3.36 22.44 -49.16
N ALA A 8 -4.54 22.65 -48.59
CA ALA A 8 -4.73 23.04 -47.20
C ALA A 8 -4.01 22.05 -46.27
N VAL A 9 -2.89 22.49 -45.68
CA VAL A 9 -2.23 21.83 -44.56
C VAL A 9 -3.21 21.89 -43.38
N GLN A 10 -3.95 20.80 -43.19
CA GLN A 10 -4.87 20.68 -42.07
C GLN A 10 -4.08 20.79 -40.76
N PRO A 11 -4.37 21.77 -39.89
CA PRO A 11 -3.75 21.81 -38.57
C PRO A 11 -4.14 20.51 -37.87
N LYS A 12 -3.13 19.71 -37.51
CA LYS A 12 -3.27 18.49 -36.73
C LYS A 12 -4.02 18.87 -35.46
N ARG A 13 -5.35 18.65 -35.47
CA ARG A 13 -6.21 18.84 -34.31
C ARG A 13 -5.56 18.06 -33.18
N VAL A 14 -4.99 18.79 -32.23
CA VAL A 14 -4.65 18.25 -30.92
C VAL A 14 -6.00 17.91 -30.33
N THR A 15 -6.46 16.70 -30.59
CA THR A 15 -7.65 16.17 -29.96
C THR A 15 -7.40 16.30 -28.47
N PRO A 16 -8.25 17.03 -27.73
CA PRO A 16 -8.12 17.12 -26.29
C PRO A 16 -8.26 15.69 -25.78
N GLU A 17 -7.13 15.12 -25.39
CA GLU A 17 -7.06 13.76 -24.85
C GLU A 17 -7.98 13.74 -23.64
N THR A 18 -9.03 12.94 -23.78
CA THR A 18 -10.27 12.95 -23.01
C THR A 18 -10.06 13.12 -21.50
N ARG A 19 -10.57 14.23 -20.95
CA ARG A 19 -10.77 14.54 -19.52
C ARG A 19 -11.79 13.61 -18.81
N GLY A 20 -12.11 12.47 -19.40
CA GLY A 20 -13.08 11.52 -18.87
C GLY A 20 -12.38 10.20 -18.54
N ARG A 21 -12.56 9.74 -17.30
CA ARG A 21 -12.60 8.33 -16.87
C ARG A 21 -11.57 7.83 -15.84
N ASP A 22 -10.84 8.64 -15.08
CA ASP A 22 -10.04 8.08 -13.94
C ASP A 22 -10.83 7.99 -12.62
N TRP A 23 -12.14 8.27 -12.66
CA TRP A 23 -13.06 8.18 -11.51
C TRP A 23 -12.94 6.91 -10.67
N PRO A 24 -12.83 5.67 -11.23
CA PRO A 24 -12.72 4.49 -10.38
C PRO A 24 -11.39 4.40 -9.64
N VAL A 25 -10.29 4.91 -10.22
CA VAL A 25 -8.99 4.97 -9.52
C VAL A 25 -9.04 5.99 -8.40
N ALA A 26 -9.63 7.16 -8.66
CA ALA A 26 -9.85 8.19 -7.65
C ALA A 26 -10.78 7.72 -6.53
N ALA A 27 -11.87 7.01 -6.85
CA ALA A 27 -12.80 6.48 -5.87
C ALA A 27 -12.15 5.41 -4.97
N LEU A 28 -11.37 4.49 -5.55
CA LEU A 28 -10.63 3.47 -4.79
C LEU A 28 -9.55 4.11 -3.91
N ALA A 29 -8.81 5.09 -4.43
CA ALA A 29 -7.80 5.80 -3.66
C ALA A 29 -8.42 6.62 -2.51
N ALA A 30 -9.56 7.28 -2.75
CA ALA A 30 -10.30 7.99 -1.71
C ALA A 30 -10.84 7.05 -0.64
N ALA A 31 -11.35 5.88 -1.02
CA ALA A 31 -11.81 4.86 -0.08
C ALA A 31 -10.64 4.33 0.79
N GLY A 32 -9.51 3.99 0.17
CA GLY A 32 -8.30 3.55 0.90
C GLY A 32 -7.76 4.64 1.84
N LEU A 33 -7.79 5.90 1.41
CA LEU A 33 -7.40 7.05 2.23
C LEU A 33 -8.35 7.24 3.42
N ALA A 34 -9.67 7.14 3.21
CA ALA A 34 -10.66 7.25 4.27
C ALA A 34 -10.47 6.15 5.33
N ILE A 35 -10.27 4.90 4.90
CA ILE A 35 -10.03 3.76 5.79
C ILE A 35 -8.72 3.93 6.56
N SER A 36 -7.63 4.29 5.87
CA SER A 36 -6.33 4.49 6.51
C SER A 36 -6.35 5.63 7.52
N THR A 37 -7.05 6.72 7.19
CA THR A 37 -7.24 7.87 8.11
C THR A 37 -8.08 7.47 9.31
N TYR A 38 -9.17 6.73 9.09
CA TYR A 38 -10.01 6.19 10.16
C TYR A 38 -9.20 5.31 11.11
N LEU A 39 -8.42 4.34 10.59
CA LEU A 39 -7.54 3.48 11.40
C LEU A 39 -6.48 4.28 12.17
N THR A 40 -5.92 5.32 11.56
CA THR A 40 -4.91 6.17 12.19
C THR A 40 -5.54 6.98 13.34
N ALA A 41 -6.71 7.56 13.10
CA ALA A 41 -7.45 8.32 14.10
C ALA A 41 -7.90 7.45 15.27
N THR A 42 -8.41 6.23 15.02
CA THR A 42 -8.80 5.32 16.11
C THR A 42 -7.60 4.87 16.94
N LYS A 43 -6.46 4.58 16.31
CA LYS A 43 -5.23 4.25 17.04
C LYS A 43 -4.75 5.40 17.92
N LEU A 44 -4.78 6.64 17.41
CA LEU A 44 -4.38 7.83 18.18
C LEU A 44 -5.37 8.14 19.33
N ALA A 45 -6.66 7.87 19.12
CA ALA A 45 -7.69 8.06 20.13
C ALA A 45 -7.74 6.95 21.19
N GLY A 46 -6.96 5.87 21.03
CA GLY A 46 -7.06 4.67 21.87
C GLY A 46 -8.44 4.00 21.79
N GLY A 47 -9.17 4.23 20.71
CA GLY A 47 -10.55 3.78 20.52
C GLY A 47 -10.63 2.39 19.89
N THR A 48 -11.72 1.68 20.13
CA THR A 48 -12.05 0.42 19.46
C THR A 48 -12.41 0.65 18.01
N LEU A 49 -11.97 -0.26 17.13
CA LEU A 49 -12.38 -0.23 15.73
C LEU A 49 -13.83 -0.70 15.59
N LEU A 50 -14.62 -0.03 14.75
CA LEU A 50 -15.95 -0.51 14.35
C LEU A 50 -15.86 -1.97 13.86
N PHE A 51 -16.75 -2.85 14.34
CA PHE A 51 -16.71 -4.30 14.04
C PHE A 51 -15.51 -5.08 14.58
N CYS A 52 -14.71 -4.50 15.47
CA CYS A 52 -13.70 -5.21 16.23
C CYS A 52 -13.93 -5.00 17.73
N GLU A 53 -14.39 -6.04 18.42
CA GLU A 53 -14.55 -6.01 19.87
C GLU A 53 -13.18 -5.97 20.56
N THR A 54 -13.12 -5.38 21.75
CA THR A 54 -11.94 -5.39 22.62
C THR A 54 -11.46 -6.83 22.85
N GLY A 55 -10.19 -7.12 22.57
CA GLY A 55 -9.61 -8.47 22.70
C GLY A 55 -9.72 -9.35 21.44
N THR A 56 -10.24 -8.83 20.33
CA THR A 56 -10.26 -9.52 19.04
C THR A 56 -8.98 -9.29 18.23
N GLY A 57 -8.85 -10.00 17.10
CA GLY A 57 -7.64 -9.98 16.27
C GLY A 57 -7.21 -8.59 15.77
N CYS A 58 -8.10 -7.60 15.65
CA CYS A 58 -7.65 -6.24 15.29
C CYS A 58 -6.86 -5.56 16.42
N ASP A 59 -7.28 -5.77 17.67
CA ASP A 59 -6.66 -5.15 18.84
C ASP A 59 -5.23 -5.67 18.98
N ILE A 60 -5.08 -6.99 18.88
CA ILE A 60 -3.78 -7.68 18.87
C ILE A 60 -2.86 -7.16 17.74
N VAL A 61 -3.38 -7.00 16.52
CA VAL A 61 -2.60 -6.46 15.40
C VAL A 61 -2.21 -4.99 15.62
N GLN A 62 -3.13 -4.16 16.12
CA GLN A 62 -2.90 -2.71 16.32
C GLN A 62 -2.02 -2.38 17.53
N ALA A 63 -2.08 -3.22 18.56
CA ALA A 63 -1.22 -3.18 19.74
C ALA A 63 0.17 -3.77 19.48
N SER A 64 0.39 -4.38 18.31
CA SER A 64 1.66 -5.02 17.99
C SER A 64 2.77 -4.05 17.58
N ARG A 65 4.02 -4.51 17.74
CA ARG A 65 5.23 -3.84 17.23
C ARG A 65 5.13 -3.50 15.73
N TYR A 66 4.36 -4.28 14.97
CA TYR A 66 4.18 -4.09 13.53
C TYR A 66 3.24 -2.93 13.19
N ALA A 67 2.48 -2.43 14.16
CA ALA A 67 1.55 -1.33 13.96
C ALA A 67 2.20 0.05 14.11
N VAL A 68 3.49 0.12 14.43
CA VAL A 68 4.32 1.33 14.40
C VAL A 68 5.44 1.11 13.38
N PHE A 69 5.54 2.01 12.41
CA PHE A 69 6.54 2.01 11.36
C PHE A 69 7.26 3.37 11.34
N LEU A 70 8.56 3.38 11.62
CA LEU A 70 9.39 4.60 11.78
C LEU A 70 8.82 5.60 12.81
N GLY A 71 8.22 5.11 13.90
CA GLY A 71 7.64 5.96 14.96
C GLY A 71 6.25 6.52 14.64
N ALA A 72 5.69 6.23 13.46
CA ALA A 72 4.31 6.58 13.08
C ALA A 72 3.44 5.32 12.94
N PRO A 73 2.11 5.42 13.09
CA PRO A 73 1.21 4.31 12.81
C PRO A 73 1.40 3.78 11.39
N THR A 74 1.47 2.46 11.22
CA THR A 74 1.57 1.81 9.89
C THR A 74 0.43 2.23 8.96
N ALA A 75 -0.76 2.49 9.52
CA ALA A 75 -1.91 3.03 8.80
C ALA A 75 -1.68 4.42 8.20
N ALA A 76 -0.84 5.27 8.81
CA ALA A 76 -0.52 6.60 8.28
C ALA A 76 0.32 6.52 7.00
N TRP A 77 1.21 5.51 6.91
CA TRP A 77 1.97 5.24 5.69
C TRP A 77 1.06 4.75 4.56
N GLY A 78 0.08 3.90 4.87
CA GLY A 78 -0.99 3.53 3.94
C GLY A 78 -1.76 4.74 3.43
N ALA A 79 -2.17 5.64 4.32
CA ALA A 79 -2.86 6.88 3.96
C ALA A 79 -2.03 7.74 2.99
N THR A 80 -0.72 7.86 3.24
CA THR A 80 0.19 8.62 2.38
C THR A 80 0.29 8.02 0.97
N LEU A 81 0.38 6.69 0.87
CA LEU A 81 0.39 5.99 -0.42
C LEU A 81 -0.93 6.23 -1.19
N TYR A 82 -2.08 6.08 -0.54
CA TYR A 82 -3.37 6.35 -1.19
C TYR A 82 -3.56 7.83 -1.56
N ALA A 83 -3.07 8.76 -0.74
CA ALA A 83 -3.07 10.19 -1.04
C ALA A 83 -2.28 10.49 -2.31
N ALA A 84 -1.07 9.93 -2.43
CA ALA A 84 -0.24 10.09 -3.61
C ALA A 84 -0.94 9.56 -4.88
N VAL A 85 -1.56 8.37 -4.79
CA VAL A 85 -2.32 7.79 -5.90
C VAL A 85 -3.55 8.64 -6.24
N LEU A 86 -4.25 9.20 -5.25
CA LEU A 86 -5.39 10.09 -5.47
C LEU A 86 -4.96 11.37 -6.20
N VAL A 87 -3.87 12.02 -5.77
CA VAL A 87 -3.33 13.21 -6.44
C VAL A 87 -2.92 12.90 -7.89
N LEU A 88 -2.27 11.76 -8.12
CA LEU A 88 -1.92 11.28 -9.46
C LEU A 88 -3.18 11.07 -10.32
N ALA A 89 -4.25 10.51 -9.74
CA ALA A 89 -5.53 10.30 -10.42
C ALA A 89 -6.25 11.61 -10.76
N LEU A 90 -6.24 12.59 -9.86
CA LEU A 90 -6.88 13.90 -10.07
C LEU A 90 -6.13 14.78 -11.08
N THR A 91 -4.81 14.64 -11.18
CA THR A 91 -3.96 15.41 -12.11
C THR A 91 -3.84 14.80 -13.51
N GLY A 92 -4.45 13.62 -13.73
CA GLY A 92 -4.51 12.92 -15.01
C GLY A 92 -3.36 11.94 -15.24
N LEU A 93 -3.70 10.70 -15.63
CA LEU A 93 -2.80 9.58 -15.84
C LEU A 93 -2.07 9.63 -17.20
N ALA A 94 -1.17 10.61 -17.37
CA ALA A 94 -0.20 10.58 -18.46
C ALA A 94 0.69 9.30 -18.35
N PRO A 95 1.28 8.79 -19.45
CA PRO A 95 2.00 7.50 -19.44
C PRO A 95 3.10 7.36 -18.37
N ARG A 96 3.81 8.45 -18.05
CA ARG A 96 4.81 8.49 -16.96
C ARG A 96 4.18 8.43 -15.56
N ARG A 97 3.05 9.13 -15.37
CA ARG A 97 2.31 9.19 -14.09
C ARG A 97 1.58 7.87 -13.83
N TRP A 98 1.06 7.23 -14.87
CA TRP A 98 0.50 5.88 -14.79
C TRP A 98 1.53 4.88 -14.27
N LEU A 99 2.80 4.97 -14.72
CA LEU A 99 3.87 4.10 -14.24
C LEU A 99 4.20 4.36 -12.76
N GLY A 100 4.15 5.61 -12.31
CA GLY A 100 4.28 5.96 -10.89
C GLY A 100 3.13 5.39 -10.04
N ALA A 101 1.88 5.55 -10.49
CA ALA A 101 0.71 4.97 -9.83
C ALA A 101 0.78 3.43 -9.79
N PHE A 102 1.29 2.80 -10.85
CA PHE A 102 1.51 1.35 -10.89
C PHE A 102 2.55 0.89 -9.86
N VAL A 103 3.69 1.58 -9.76
CA VAL A 103 4.73 1.28 -8.75
C VAL A 103 4.16 1.44 -7.33
N LEU A 104 3.42 2.51 -7.07
CA LEU A 104 2.77 2.74 -5.76
C LEU A 104 1.74 1.65 -5.45
N ALA A 105 0.93 1.23 -6.43
CA ALA A 105 -0.06 0.17 -6.25
C ALA A 105 0.61 -1.19 -5.96
N VAL A 106 1.69 -1.52 -6.68
CA VAL A 106 2.46 -2.74 -6.43
C VAL A 106 3.10 -2.70 -5.04
N ALA A 107 3.66 -1.55 -4.64
CA ALA A 107 4.21 -1.39 -3.29
C ALA A 107 3.13 -1.58 -2.22
N ALA A 108 1.94 -0.99 -2.40
CA ALA A 108 0.82 -1.15 -1.48
C ALA A 108 0.36 -2.62 -1.37
N VAL A 109 0.22 -3.33 -2.50
CA VAL A 109 -0.14 -4.76 -2.51
C VAL A 109 0.94 -5.61 -1.85
N ALA A 110 2.22 -5.37 -2.17
CA ALA A 110 3.33 -6.13 -1.59
C ALA A 110 3.41 -5.92 -0.07
N PHE A 111 3.25 -4.68 0.39
CA PHE A 111 3.22 -4.34 1.81
C PHE A 111 2.01 -4.98 2.52
N SER A 112 0.84 -4.92 1.91
CA SER A 112 -0.38 -5.52 2.45
C SER A 112 -0.29 -7.05 2.53
N ALA A 113 0.29 -7.70 1.52
CA ALA A 113 0.57 -9.14 1.55
C ALA A 113 1.55 -9.51 2.67
N TYR A 114 2.59 -8.70 2.89
CA TYR A 114 3.54 -8.88 3.99
C TYR A 114 2.87 -8.75 5.37
N MET A 115 2.01 -7.73 5.55
CA MET A 115 1.24 -7.56 6.79
C MET A 115 0.23 -8.70 7.01
N THR A 116 -0.39 -9.20 5.94
CA THR A 116 -1.31 -10.35 6.02
C THR A 116 -0.56 -11.61 6.43
N TRP A 117 0.63 -11.84 5.86
CA TRP A 117 1.51 -12.93 6.25
C TRP A 117 1.87 -12.86 7.73
N LEU A 118 2.33 -11.71 8.21
CA LEU A 118 2.62 -11.49 9.64
C LEU A 118 1.40 -11.78 10.52
N SER A 119 0.23 -11.28 10.16
CA SER A 119 -1.00 -11.45 10.94
C SER A 119 -1.39 -12.92 11.09
N LEU A 120 -1.23 -13.72 10.04
CA LEU A 120 -1.59 -15.15 10.03
C LEU A 120 -0.55 -16.03 10.73
N PHE A 121 0.74 -15.80 10.47
CA PHE A 121 1.82 -16.68 10.94
C PHE A 121 2.32 -16.30 12.34
N GLU A 122 2.51 -15.00 12.58
CA GLU A 122 3.13 -14.51 13.81
C GLU A 122 2.09 -14.25 14.91
N LEU A 123 1.02 -13.53 14.57
CA LEU A 123 -0.01 -13.14 15.55
C LEU A 123 -1.17 -14.14 15.64
N ARG A 124 -1.34 -15.02 14.63
CA ARG A 124 -2.51 -15.91 14.47
C ARG A 124 -3.85 -15.19 14.66
N ALA A 125 -3.91 -13.94 14.25
CA ALA A 125 -5.02 -13.03 14.45
C ALA A 125 -5.50 -12.50 13.09
N VAL A 126 -6.82 -12.46 12.89
CA VAL A 126 -7.40 -11.95 11.65
C VAL A 126 -8.04 -10.59 11.92
N CYS A 127 -7.57 -9.56 11.22
CA CYS A 127 -8.14 -8.23 11.27
C CYS A 127 -8.97 -7.98 10.00
N PRO A 128 -10.32 -7.90 10.08
CA PRO A 128 -11.16 -7.63 8.91
C PRO A 128 -10.81 -6.30 8.23
N TRP A 129 -10.43 -5.26 8.98
CA TRP A 129 -10.01 -3.98 8.40
C TRP A 129 -8.74 -4.10 7.55
N CYS A 130 -7.77 -4.90 7.99
CA CYS A 130 -6.56 -5.17 7.20
C CYS A 130 -6.88 -5.93 5.90
N LEU A 131 -7.84 -6.86 5.94
CA LEU A 131 -8.31 -7.56 4.75
C LEU A 131 -9.04 -6.64 3.76
N VAL A 132 -9.86 -5.71 4.28
CA VAL A 132 -10.53 -4.70 3.44
C VAL A 132 -9.50 -3.81 2.75
N ASP A 133 -8.50 -3.32 3.48
CA ASP A 133 -7.42 -2.52 2.90
C ASP A 133 -6.62 -3.31 1.85
N ALA A 134 -6.31 -4.59 2.13
CA ALA A 134 -5.68 -5.48 1.15
C ALA A 134 -6.51 -5.62 -0.13
N GLY A 135 -7.83 -5.79 0.01
CA GLY A 135 -8.76 -5.85 -1.11
C GLY A 135 -8.74 -4.57 -1.95
N ILE A 136 -8.68 -3.40 -1.33
CA ILE A 136 -8.63 -2.10 -2.02
C ILE A 136 -7.31 -1.95 -2.78
N ALA A 137 -6.17 -2.30 -2.17
CA ALA A 137 -4.88 -2.25 -2.84
C ALA A 137 -4.85 -3.15 -4.09
N VAL A 138 -5.38 -4.38 -3.97
CA VAL A 138 -5.48 -5.32 -5.10
C VAL A 138 -6.43 -4.80 -6.17
N ALA A 139 -7.60 -4.30 -5.79
CA ALA A 139 -8.56 -3.72 -6.73
C ALA A 139 -7.94 -2.55 -7.49
N LEU A 140 -7.19 -1.68 -6.81
CA LEU A 140 -6.50 -0.55 -7.41
C LEU A 140 -5.44 -1.00 -8.42
N LEU A 141 -4.66 -2.04 -8.08
CA LEU A 141 -3.71 -2.65 -9.02
C LEU A 141 -4.41 -3.23 -10.26
N VAL A 142 -5.51 -3.98 -10.07
CA VAL A 142 -6.28 -4.57 -11.18
C VAL A 142 -6.83 -3.48 -12.09
N VAL A 143 -7.41 -2.41 -11.54
CA VAL A 143 -7.95 -1.30 -12.33
C VAL A 143 -6.84 -0.61 -13.13
N LEU A 144 -5.66 -0.40 -12.55
CA LEU A 144 -4.50 0.15 -13.26
C LEU A 144 -4.02 -0.77 -14.39
N LEU A 145 -4.03 -2.08 -14.17
CA LEU A 145 -3.68 -3.09 -15.17
C LEU A 145 -4.66 -3.13 -16.35
N VAL A 146 -5.97 -3.04 -16.07
CA VAL A 146 -7.01 -3.00 -17.11
C VAL A 146 -6.95 -1.70 -17.91
N ARG A 147 -6.63 -0.58 -17.25
CA ARG A 147 -6.53 0.75 -17.88
C ARG A 147 -5.15 1.07 -18.45
N ARG A 148 -4.34 0.04 -18.74
CA ARG A 148 -3.02 0.21 -19.34
C ARG A 148 -3.13 1.05 -20.62
N PRO A 149 -2.47 2.23 -20.69
CA PRO A 149 -2.47 3.01 -21.92
C PRO A 149 -1.82 2.19 -23.03
N ALA A 150 -2.50 2.06 -24.17
CA ALA A 150 -2.02 1.27 -25.29
C ALA A 150 -0.63 1.74 -25.72
N ALA A 151 0.32 0.82 -25.70
CA ALA A 151 1.72 1.04 -26.02
C ALA A 151 1.92 1.46 -27.49
N ARG A 152 1.78 2.75 -27.83
CA ARG A 152 2.13 3.23 -29.17
C ARG A 152 3.66 3.38 -29.28
N GLY A 153 4.33 2.35 -29.81
CA GLY A 153 5.69 2.45 -30.37
C GLY A 153 6.67 1.31 -30.01
N ARG A 154 7.67 1.07 -30.87
CA ARG A 154 8.69 -0.01 -30.75
C ARG A 154 9.66 0.13 -29.55
N ARG A 155 9.68 1.30 -28.89
CA ARG A 155 10.39 1.61 -27.62
C ARG A 155 9.41 1.84 -26.45
N ALA A 156 8.30 1.12 -26.39
CA ALA A 156 7.32 1.35 -25.34
C ALA A 156 7.83 0.91 -23.96
N ALA A 157 7.88 1.86 -23.01
CA ALA A 157 8.15 1.63 -21.60
C ALA A 157 7.15 0.66 -20.92
N THR A 158 6.09 0.27 -21.64
CA THR A 158 4.99 -0.60 -21.22
C THR A 158 5.08 -2.04 -21.75
N ARG A 159 6.26 -2.51 -22.20
CA ARG A 159 6.46 -3.95 -22.49
C ARG A 159 6.06 -4.76 -21.24
N PRO A 160 5.21 -5.80 -21.37
CA PRO A 160 4.71 -6.55 -20.22
C PRO A 160 5.84 -7.13 -19.38
N ALA A 161 6.92 -7.62 -20.02
CA ALA A 161 8.11 -8.11 -19.32
C ALA A 161 8.81 -7.03 -18.46
N ARG A 162 8.84 -5.77 -18.92
CA ARG A 162 9.44 -4.67 -18.15
C ARG A 162 8.55 -4.23 -17.00
N LEU A 163 7.23 -4.26 -17.17
CA LEU A 163 6.26 -3.99 -16.09
C LEU A 163 6.30 -5.08 -15.02
N VAL A 164 6.42 -6.35 -15.42
CA VAL A 164 6.61 -7.46 -14.48
C VAL A 164 7.95 -7.31 -13.76
N GLY A 165 9.04 -7.00 -14.47
CA GLY A 165 10.35 -6.75 -13.84
C GLY A 165 10.34 -5.58 -12.85
N ILE A 166 9.76 -4.43 -13.22
CA ILE A 166 9.61 -3.27 -12.33
C ILE A 166 8.71 -3.61 -11.15
N GLY A 167 7.60 -4.32 -11.38
CA GLY A 167 6.69 -4.74 -10.33
C GLY A 167 7.36 -5.68 -9.32
N LEU A 168 8.07 -6.71 -9.79
CA LEU A 168 8.80 -7.64 -8.94
C LEU A 168 9.91 -6.94 -8.15
N LEU A 169 10.70 -6.07 -8.80
CA LEU A 169 11.72 -5.27 -8.11
C LEU A 169 11.10 -4.39 -7.03
N THR A 170 10.01 -3.68 -7.35
CA THR A 170 9.32 -2.81 -6.39
C THR A 170 8.79 -3.62 -5.22
N ALA A 171 8.12 -4.74 -5.48
CA ALA A 171 7.60 -5.62 -4.43
C ALA A 171 8.73 -6.14 -3.53
N LEU A 172 9.83 -6.61 -4.12
CA LEU A 172 10.99 -7.12 -3.39
C LEU A 172 11.65 -6.02 -2.55
N VAL A 173 11.86 -4.84 -3.12
CA VAL A 173 12.43 -3.68 -2.40
C VAL A 173 11.52 -3.27 -1.23
N THR A 174 10.21 -3.17 -1.44
CA THR A 174 9.25 -2.81 -0.38
C THR A 174 9.25 -3.83 0.75
N VAL A 175 9.23 -5.13 0.43
CA VAL A 175 9.25 -6.20 1.45
C VAL A 175 10.57 -6.22 2.21
N VAL A 176 11.71 -6.15 1.51
CA VAL A 176 13.04 -6.13 2.14
C VAL A 176 13.21 -4.89 3.02
N PHE A 177 12.77 -3.72 2.55
CA PHE A 177 12.81 -2.49 3.32
C PHE A 177 11.93 -2.57 4.57
N ALA A 178 10.68 -3.05 4.44
CA ALA A 178 9.79 -3.23 5.56
C ALA A 178 10.37 -4.21 6.59
N ALA A 179 10.87 -5.37 6.15
CA ALA A 179 11.52 -6.34 7.01
C ALA A 179 12.78 -5.76 7.70
N GLY A 180 13.59 -4.98 6.99
CA GLY A 180 14.75 -4.29 7.54
C GLY A 180 14.38 -3.30 8.66
N VAL A 181 13.32 -2.52 8.46
CA VAL A 181 12.82 -1.59 9.49
C VAL A 181 12.30 -2.34 10.71
N PHE A 182 11.50 -3.39 10.52
CA PHE A 182 10.95 -4.16 11.64
C PHE A 182 12.00 -4.96 12.41
N THR A 183 13.06 -5.41 11.74
CA THR A 183 14.20 -6.08 12.39
C THR A 183 15.11 -5.10 13.12
N ALA A 184 15.35 -3.91 12.56
CA ALA A 184 16.10 -2.84 13.24
C ALA A 184 15.35 -2.28 14.46
N GLY A 185 14.02 -2.28 14.43
CA GLY A 185 13.17 -1.90 15.57
C GLY A 185 13.02 -2.98 16.63
N ALA A 186 13.59 -4.17 16.46
CA ALA A 186 13.52 -5.21 17.49
C ALA A 186 14.32 -4.76 18.73
N PRO A 187 13.75 -4.85 19.94
CA PRO A 187 14.46 -4.45 21.16
C PRO A 187 15.70 -5.31 21.33
N SER A 188 16.87 -4.70 21.11
CA SER A 188 18.19 -5.24 21.45
C SER A 188 18.41 -5.06 22.95
N GLY A 189 17.54 -5.65 23.77
CA GLY A 189 17.80 -5.78 25.20
C GLY A 189 18.91 -6.79 25.43
N ASP A 190 19.76 -6.58 26.44
CA ASP A 190 20.79 -7.53 26.84
C ASP A 190 20.18 -8.93 26.96
N ALA A 191 20.58 -9.83 26.06
CA ALA A 191 20.01 -11.17 25.95
C ALA A 191 20.01 -11.90 27.30
N GLY A 192 21.02 -11.65 28.14
CA GLY A 192 21.12 -12.19 29.50
C GLY A 192 20.02 -11.73 30.46
N TYR A 193 19.59 -10.46 30.40
CA TYR A 193 18.51 -9.96 31.25
C TYR A 193 17.15 -10.51 30.81
N GLN A 194 16.89 -10.56 29.49
CA GLN A 194 15.66 -11.12 28.94
C GLN A 194 15.51 -12.60 29.28
N GLU A 195 16.61 -13.35 29.25
CA GLU A 195 16.62 -14.78 29.57
C GLU A 195 16.48 -15.05 31.08
N ALA A 196 17.06 -14.20 31.94
CA ALA A 196 16.85 -14.26 33.39
C ALA A 196 15.38 -13.95 33.76
N LEU A 197 14.79 -12.92 33.15
CA LEU A 197 13.39 -12.55 33.36
C LEU A 197 12.44 -13.63 32.84
N ALA A 198 12.70 -14.18 31.65
CA ALA A 198 11.90 -15.27 31.09
C ALA A 198 11.91 -16.53 31.98
N ARG A 199 13.07 -16.88 32.56
CA ARG A 199 13.15 -17.98 33.53
C ARG A 199 12.36 -17.68 34.81
N HIS A 200 12.40 -16.45 35.30
CA HIS A 200 11.67 -16.05 36.50
C HIS A 200 10.15 -16.07 36.29
N LEU A 201 9.66 -15.54 35.16
CA LEU A 201 8.24 -15.54 34.79
C LEU A 201 7.68 -16.96 34.54
N LYS A 202 8.50 -17.84 33.96
CA LYS A 202 8.12 -19.25 33.78
C LYS A 202 8.02 -19.98 35.13
N ALA A 203 8.90 -19.66 36.07
CA ALA A 203 8.88 -20.24 37.41
C ALA A 203 7.70 -19.75 38.26
N SER A 204 7.24 -18.52 38.06
CA SER A 204 6.07 -17.96 38.78
C SER A 204 4.72 -18.37 38.19
N GLY A 205 4.70 -19.21 37.14
CA GLY A 205 3.46 -19.68 36.50
C GLY A 205 2.70 -18.58 35.75
N ALA A 206 3.37 -17.48 35.41
CA ALA A 206 2.75 -16.38 34.68
C ALA A 206 2.43 -16.79 33.24
N ILE A 207 1.17 -16.60 32.83
CA ILE A 207 0.75 -16.79 31.45
C ILE A 207 1.21 -15.57 30.65
N PHE A 208 2.10 -15.79 29.68
CA PHE A 208 2.64 -14.72 28.84
C PHE A 208 1.65 -14.41 27.71
N TYR A 209 0.95 -13.28 27.81
CA TYR A 209 -0.02 -12.85 26.79
C TYR A 209 0.60 -12.19 25.55
N GLY A 210 1.93 -12.19 25.43
CA GLY A 210 2.62 -11.50 24.35
C GLY A 210 2.64 -10.00 24.63
N ALA A 211 3.84 -9.49 24.83
CA ALA A 211 4.07 -8.09 25.05
C ALA A 211 4.61 -7.53 23.72
N PHE A 212 3.69 -7.06 22.88
CA PHE A 212 3.99 -6.75 21.49
C PHE A 212 4.54 -5.32 21.33
N TRP A 213 5.63 -4.96 22.02
CA TRP A 213 6.34 -3.69 21.78
C TRP A 213 7.58 -3.85 20.92
#